data_AF-A0A124ITL1-F1
#
_entry.id   AF-A0A124ITL1-F1
#
_cell.length_a   1.000
_cell.length_b   1.000
_cell.length_c   1.000
_cell.angle_alpha   90.00
_cell.angle_beta   90.00
_cell.angle_gamma   90.00
#
_symmetry.space_group_name_H-M   'P 1'
#
loop_
_entity.id
_entity.type
_entity.pdbx_description
1 polymer ?
#
loop_
_entity_poly.entity_id
_entity_poly.type
_entity_poly.pdbx_seq_one_letter_code
_entity_poly.pdbx_strand_id
1 'polypeptide(L)'
;MEYSTPRTPETSLDPRRSDVVAVAGVVMSLHLVSGGGGSLLAKRYVRDVGKALAAGRLESAGLRPNVVRVGPYYTVYIATADLLRLAEGDGEIRRAIALYLAEKAKNGTPRQREIAEKILKRHPPFSILPIASPPP
;
A
#
# COMPACT_ATOMS: atom_id res chain seq x y z
N MET A 1 -3.35 -4.04 -37.22
CA MET A 1 -3.28 -4.79 -35.97
C MET A 1 -2.21 -4.14 -35.10
N GLU A 2 -2.60 -3.17 -34.28
CA GLU A 2 -1.66 -2.46 -33.41
C GLU A 2 -1.37 -3.30 -32.17
N TYR A 3 -0.13 -3.76 -32.05
CA TYR A 3 0.37 -4.42 -30.85
C TYR A 3 0.57 -3.35 -29.77
N SER A 4 -0.38 -3.28 -28.83
CA SER A 4 -0.25 -2.50 -27.61
C SER A 4 0.98 -2.94 -26.82
N THR A 5 1.92 -2.01 -26.67
CA THR A 5 3.12 -2.12 -25.83
C THR A 5 2.76 -2.54 -24.40
N PRO A 6 3.53 -3.45 -23.77
CA PRO A 6 3.39 -3.68 -22.34
C PRO A 6 3.88 -2.42 -21.62
N ARG A 7 2.96 -1.67 -21.01
CA ARG A 7 3.29 -0.63 -20.04
C ARG A 7 4.01 -1.29 -18.87
N THR A 8 5.34 -1.25 -18.90
CA THR A 8 6.19 -1.38 -17.72
C THR A 8 5.71 -0.31 -16.74
N PRO A 9 5.25 -0.64 -15.53
CA PRO A 9 5.14 0.37 -14.51
C PRO A 9 6.57 0.68 -14.08
N GLU A 10 7.16 1.70 -14.70
CA GLU A 10 8.32 2.40 -14.18
C GLU A 10 7.96 2.89 -12.77
N THR A 11 8.20 2.01 -11.81
CA THR A 11 8.09 2.32 -10.40
C THR A 11 9.32 3.16 -10.11
N SER A 12 9.20 4.46 -10.39
CA SER A 12 10.14 5.47 -9.94
C SER A 12 10.20 5.37 -8.42
N LEU A 13 11.20 4.68 -7.89
CA LEU A 13 11.52 4.68 -6.48
C LEU A 13 12.17 6.04 -6.17
N ASP A 14 11.35 7.08 -6.02
CA ASP A 14 11.81 8.35 -5.45
C ASP A 14 11.84 8.16 -3.92
N PRO A 15 13.01 8.18 -3.26
CA PRO A 15 13.16 7.86 -1.84
C PRO A 15 12.51 8.87 -0.87
N ARG A 16 11.81 9.90 -1.38
CA ARG A 16 11.08 10.91 -0.61
C ARG A 16 9.58 10.61 -0.49
N ARG A 17 9.10 9.50 -1.04
CA ARG A 17 7.67 9.21 -1.15
C ARG A 17 7.14 8.48 0.08
N SER A 18 6.09 9.05 0.67
CA SER A 18 5.19 8.45 1.66
C SER A 18 4.42 7.24 1.14
N ASP A 19 4.85 6.61 0.04
CA ASP A 19 4.22 5.44 -0.58
C ASP A 19 4.94 4.12 -0.23
N VAL A 20 5.94 4.13 0.64
CA VAL A 20 6.66 2.93 1.07
C VAL A 20 6.31 2.59 2.52
N VAL A 21 6.07 1.30 2.77
CA VAL A 21 5.83 0.74 4.10
C VAL A 21 6.67 -0.52 4.30
N ALA A 22 7.28 -0.66 5.48
CA ALA A 22 7.95 -1.89 5.89
C ALA A 22 6.94 -2.77 6.63
N VAL A 23 6.63 -3.95 6.09
CA VAL A 23 5.72 -4.91 6.70
C VAL A 23 6.49 -6.18 7.01
N ALA A 24 6.63 -6.54 8.28
CA ALA A 24 7.39 -7.72 8.73
C ALA A 24 8.81 -7.78 8.12
N GLY A 25 9.49 -6.63 8.02
CA GLY A 25 10.82 -6.53 7.40
C GLY A 25 10.83 -6.67 5.88
N VAL A 26 9.68 -6.60 5.21
CA VAL A 26 9.53 -6.55 3.75
C VAL A 26 9.11 -5.13 3.34
N VAL A 27 9.98 -4.46 2.60
CA VAL A 27 9.67 -3.14 2.04
C VAL A 27 8.70 -3.28 0.87
N MET A 28 7.52 -2.67 1.00
CA MET A 28 6.42 -2.70 0.03
C MET A 28 5.96 -1.29 -0.34
N SER A 29 5.42 -1.14 -1.54
CA SER A 29 4.83 0.12 -1.98
C SER A 29 3.31 0.09 -1.82
N LEU A 30 2.72 1.17 -1.32
CA LEU A 30 1.29 1.40 -1.19
C LEU A 30 0.69 1.86 -2.51
N HIS A 31 -0.42 1.25 -2.91
CA HIS A 31 -1.13 1.57 -4.14
C HIS A 31 -2.64 1.62 -3.93
N LEU A 32 -3.27 2.61 -4.55
CA LEU A 32 -4.72 2.72 -4.62
C LEU A 32 -5.21 1.98 -5.87
N VAL A 33 -6.16 1.07 -5.68
CA VAL A 33 -6.84 0.38 -6.78
C VAL A 33 -8.27 0.84 -6.84
N SER A 34 -8.73 1.14 -8.04
CA SER A 34 -10.10 1.54 -8.28
C SER A 34 -10.97 0.30 -8.54
N GLY A 35 -11.91 0.07 -7.62
CA GLY A 35 -13.01 -0.89 -7.72
C GLY A 35 -14.27 -0.28 -7.07
N GLY A 36 -15.31 -1.07 -6.81
CA GLY A 36 -16.64 -0.61 -6.34
C GLY A 36 -16.67 0.27 -5.08
N GLY A 37 -15.56 0.42 -4.37
CA GLY A 37 -15.39 1.42 -3.30
C GLY A 37 -13.97 1.95 -3.12
N GLY A 38 -13.04 1.57 -4.01
CA GLY A 38 -11.60 1.81 -3.83
C GLY A 38 -10.95 0.91 -2.76
N SER A 39 -9.72 0.48 -3.01
CA SER A 39 -8.96 -0.38 -2.10
C SER A 39 -7.51 0.09 -1.99
N LEU A 40 -6.90 -0.10 -0.81
CA LEU A 40 -5.47 0.10 -0.58
C LEU A 40 -4.75 -1.24 -0.53
N LEU A 41 -3.68 -1.39 -1.29
CA LEU A 41 -2.83 -2.58 -1.23
C LEU A 41 -1.37 -2.19 -1.06
N ALA A 42 -0.60 -3.05 -0.39
CA ALA A 42 0.84 -2.97 -0.38
C ALA A 42 1.37 -4.06 -1.31
N LYS A 43 2.16 -3.68 -2.33
CA LYS A 43 2.73 -4.63 -3.30
C LYS A 43 4.25 -4.50 -3.41
N ARG A 44 4.87 -5.59 -3.83
CA ARG A 44 6.30 -5.70 -4.14
C ARG A 44 6.52 -6.55 -5.38
N TYR A 45 7.37 -6.09 -6.29
CA TYR A 45 7.82 -6.86 -7.45
C TYR A 45 9.06 -7.68 -7.09
N VAL A 46 9.08 -8.95 -7.48
CA VAL A 46 10.19 -9.89 -7.21
C VAL A 46 10.46 -10.77 -8.43
N ARG A 47 11.72 -11.19 -8.64
CA ARG A 47 12.11 -11.97 -9.83
C ARG A 47 11.92 -13.49 -9.69
N ASP A 48 12.30 -14.13 -8.58
CA ASP A 48 11.88 -15.52 -8.27
C ASP A 48 12.32 -15.92 -6.85
N VAL A 49 13.61 -15.80 -6.52
CA VAL A 49 14.13 -16.16 -5.17
C VAL A 49 13.53 -15.28 -4.06
N GLY A 50 13.30 -14.00 -4.38
CA GLY A 50 12.68 -13.06 -3.45
C GLY A 50 11.19 -13.34 -3.15
N LYS A 51 10.49 -14.15 -3.97
CA LYS A 51 9.10 -14.55 -3.73
C LYS A 51 8.99 -15.41 -2.49
N ALA A 52 9.80 -16.46 -2.40
CA ALA A 52 9.80 -17.38 -1.27
C ALA A 52 10.15 -16.65 0.03
N LEU A 53 11.15 -15.76 -0.01
CA LEU A 53 11.57 -15.01 1.17
C LEU A 53 10.53 -13.95 1.60
N ALA A 54 9.99 -13.17 0.65
CA ALA A 54 9.04 -12.11 0.99
C ALA A 54 7.68 -12.68 1.40
N ALA A 55 7.15 -13.66 0.66
CA ALA A 55 5.88 -14.30 1.03
C ALA A 55 6.03 -15.05 2.35
N GLY A 56 7.10 -15.83 2.55
CA GLY A 56 7.32 -16.57 3.79
C GLY A 56 7.46 -15.67 5.02
N ARG A 57 8.08 -14.49 4.90
CA ARG A 57 8.13 -13.50 5.99
C ARG A 57 6.75 -12.94 6.34
N LEU A 58 5.94 -12.65 5.33
CA LEU A 58 4.58 -12.15 5.52
C LEU A 58 3.68 -13.23 6.14
N GLU A 59 3.79 -14.48 5.67
CA GLU A 59 3.07 -15.63 6.22
C GLU A 59 3.49 -15.92 7.67
N SER A 60 4.78 -15.83 7.98
CA SER A 60 5.30 -15.98 9.35
C SER A 60 4.78 -14.89 10.30
N ALA A 61 4.46 -13.71 9.77
CA ALA A 61 3.80 -12.63 10.51
C ALA A 61 2.27 -12.82 10.59
N GLY A 62 1.73 -13.95 10.14
CA GLY A 62 0.30 -14.27 10.15
C GLY A 62 -0.51 -13.56 9.06
N LEU A 63 0.16 -12.99 8.05
CA LEU A 63 -0.49 -12.29 6.92
C LEU A 63 -0.78 -13.27 5.79
N ARG A 64 -1.71 -12.88 4.89
CA ARG A 64 -2.08 -13.67 3.72
C ARG A 64 -1.61 -12.99 2.43
N PRO A 65 -0.32 -13.12 2.05
CA PRO A 65 0.17 -12.53 0.81
C PRO A 65 -0.42 -13.25 -0.41
N ASN A 66 -0.87 -12.47 -1.38
CA ASN A 66 -1.23 -12.97 -2.71
C ASN A 66 -0.02 -12.85 -3.62
N VAL A 67 0.31 -13.92 -4.34
CA VAL A 67 1.41 -13.91 -5.30
C VAL A 67 0.92 -14.18 -6.71
N VAL A 68 1.09 -13.20 -7.59
CA VAL A 68 0.64 -13.26 -8.99
C VAL A 68 1.86 -13.19 -9.90
N ARG A 69 1.94 -14.10 -10.88
CA ARG A 69 2.98 -14.08 -11.91
C ARG A 69 2.65 -13.03 -12.97
N VAL A 70 3.61 -12.14 -13.26
CA VAL A 70 3.52 -11.07 -14.24
C VAL A 70 4.74 -11.15 -15.15
N GLY A 71 4.61 -11.91 -16.24
CA GLY A 71 5.70 -12.18 -17.18
C GLY A 71 6.89 -12.86 -16.48
N PRO A 72 8.12 -12.28 -16.55
CA PRO A 72 9.30 -12.81 -15.87
C PRO A 72 9.41 -12.36 -14.40
N TYR A 73 8.37 -11.74 -13.84
CA TYR A 73 8.33 -11.26 -12.45
C TYR A 73 7.14 -11.87 -11.70
N TYR A 74 7.14 -11.71 -10.39
CA TYR A 74 6.00 -11.93 -9.52
C TYR A 74 5.67 -10.64 -8.77
N THR A 75 4.37 -10.42 -8.58
CA THR A 75 3.85 -9.39 -7.68
C THR A 75 3.37 -10.08 -6.42
N VAL A 76 3.98 -9.72 -5.28
CA VAL A 76 3.50 -10.12 -3.95
C VAL A 76 2.73 -8.95 -3.38
N TYR A 77 1.48 -9.15 -2.95
CA TYR A 77 0.70 -8.09 -2.32
C TYR A 77 -0.14 -8.57 -1.14
N ILE A 78 -0.38 -7.67 -0.19
CA ILE A 78 -1.32 -7.87 0.93
C ILE A 78 -2.51 -6.92 0.79
N ALA A 79 -3.66 -7.37 1.27
CA ALA A 79 -4.92 -6.65 1.10
C ALA A 79 -5.11 -5.55 2.15
N THR A 80 -6.11 -4.68 1.95
CA THR A 80 -6.45 -3.62 2.91
C THR A 80 -6.76 -4.16 4.30
N ALA A 81 -7.40 -5.33 4.39
CA ALA A 81 -7.72 -5.98 5.67
C ALA A 81 -6.46 -6.36 6.46
N ASP A 82 -5.44 -6.91 5.80
CA ASP A 82 -4.17 -7.26 6.43
C ASP A 82 -3.43 -5.99 6.89
N LEU A 83 -3.43 -4.94 6.06
CA LEU A 83 -2.85 -3.64 6.40
C LEU A 83 -3.54 -2.99 7.59
N LEU A 84 -4.87 -3.09 7.67
CA LEU A 84 -5.67 -2.61 8.81
C LEU A 84 -5.28 -3.33 10.10
N ARG A 85 -5.24 -4.66 10.05
CA ARG A 85 -4.85 -5.49 11.20
C ARG A 85 -3.43 -5.18 11.68
N LEU A 86 -2.49 -4.93 10.76
CA LEU A 86 -1.14 -4.50 11.11
C LEU A 86 -1.13 -3.12 11.75
N ALA A 87 -1.86 -2.17 11.17
CA ALA A 87 -1.94 -0.82 11.68
C ALA A 87 -2.55 -0.74 13.09
N GLU A 88 -3.42 -1.67 13.48
CA GLU A 88 -3.96 -1.75 14.85
C GLU A 88 -2.86 -1.99 15.89
N GLY A 89 -1.88 -2.83 15.58
CA GLY A 89 -0.76 -3.17 16.47
C GLY A 89 0.50 -2.32 16.27
N ASP A 90 0.69 -1.73 15.09
CA ASP A 90 1.91 -1.02 14.69
C ASP A 90 1.61 0.44 14.34
N GLY A 91 2.07 1.34 15.21
CA GLY A 91 1.89 2.79 15.04
C GLY A 91 2.65 3.38 13.86
N GLU A 92 3.78 2.78 13.46
CA GLU A 92 4.55 3.24 12.30
C GLU A 92 3.84 2.88 10.99
N ILE A 93 3.34 1.64 10.88
CA ILE A 93 2.54 1.21 9.73
C ILE A 93 1.27 2.05 9.61
N ARG A 94 0.58 2.29 10.73
CA ARG A 94 -0.60 3.17 10.76
C ARG A 94 -0.30 4.57 10.28
N ARG A 95 0.79 5.17 10.77
CA ARG A 95 1.22 6.52 10.37
C ARG A 95 1.61 6.58 8.91
N ALA A 96 2.35 5.60 8.39
CA ALA A 96 2.73 5.52 6.99
C ALA A 96 1.49 5.48 6.06
N ILE A 97 0.51 4.64 6.40
CA ILE A 97 -0.75 4.54 5.65
C ILE A 97 -1.54 5.85 5.72
N ALA A 98 -1.65 6.46 6.90
CA ALA A 98 -2.38 7.72 7.08
C ALA A 98 -1.75 8.86 6.27
N LEU A 99 -0.41 8.99 6.31
CA LEU A 99 0.32 9.99 5.52
C LEU A 99 0.17 9.76 4.02
N TYR A 100 0.24 8.51 3.57
CA TYR A 100 0.00 8.16 2.18
C TYR A 100 -1.39 8.59 1.71
N LEU A 101 -2.43 8.22 2.47
CA LEU A 101 -3.82 8.54 2.12
C LEU A 101 -4.08 10.05 2.14
N ALA A 102 -3.56 10.77 3.14
CA ALA A 102 -3.67 12.23 3.20
C ALA A 102 -2.98 12.90 2.00
N GLU A 103 -1.79 12.43 1.63
CA GLU A 103 -1.07 12.94 0.47
C GLU A 103 -1.82 12.65 -0.84
N LYS A 104 -2.42 11.46 -0.99
CA LYS A 104 -3.24 11.14 -2.17
C LYS A 104 -4.57 11.88 -2.20
N ALA A 105 -5.18 12.18 -1.05
CA ALA A 105 -6.37 13.02 -0.97
C ALA A 105 -6.08 14.48 -1.35
N LYS A 106 -4.91 15.00 -0.96
CA LYS A 106 -4.51 16.39 -1.26
C LYS A 106 -3.94 16.56 -2.67
N ASN A 107 -2.98 15.72 -3.06
CA ASN A 107 -2.14 15.91 -4.26
C ASN A 107 -2.32 14.81 -5.32
N GLY A 108 -3.17 13.81 -5.08
CA GLY A 108 -3.43 12.73 -6.05
C GLY A 108 -4.24 13.18 -7.26
N THR A 109 -4.35 12.29 -8.25
CA THR A 109 -5.27 12.47 -9.39
C THR A 109 -6.73 12.48 -8.89
N PRO A 110 -7.71 13.02 -9.64
CA PRO A 110 -9.12 13.05 -9.22
C PRO A 110 -9.63 11.70 -8.71
N ARG A 111 -9.25 10.61 -9.41
CA ARG A 111 -9.59 9.24 -9.03
C ARG A 111 -8.87 8.76 -7.77
N GLN A 112 -7.61 9.14 -7.56
CA GLN A 112 -6.87 8.82 -6.33
C GLN A 112 -7.43 9.56 -5.11
N ARG A 113 -7.81 10.84 -5.28
CA ARG A 113 -8.42 11.65 -4.22
C ARG A 113 -9.72 11.02 -3.73
N GLU A 114 -10.62 10.71 -4.66
CA GLU A 114 -11.90 10.08 -4.34
C GLU A 114 -11.72 8.75 -3.60
N ILE A 115 -10.78 7.90 -4.05
CA ILE A 115 -10.50 6.62 -3.40
C ILE A 115 -9.90 6.84 -1.99
N ALA A 116 -8.94 7.75 -1.86
CA ALA A 116 -8.31 8.04 -0.58
C ALA A 116 -9.34 8.56 0.43
N GLU A 117 -10.20 9.50 0.04
CA GLU A 117 -11.28 10.01 0.88
C GLU A 117 -12.28 8.92 1.28
N LYS A 118 -12.67 8.03 0.35
CA LYS A 118 -13.56 6.90 0.65
C LYS A 118 -12.96 5.97 1.69
N ILE A 119 -11.66 5.68 1.59
CA ILE A 119 -10.94 4.83 2.54
C ILE A 119 -10.85 5.52 3.90
N LEU A 120 -10.50 6.81 3.94
CA LEU A 120 -10.43 7.59 5.19
C LEU A 120 -11.78 7.67 5.90
N LYS A 121 -12.88 7.85 5.15
CA LYS A 121 -14.25 7.85 5.69
C LYS A 121 -14.66 6.48 6.24
N ARG A 122 -14.26 5.40 5.57
CA ARG A 122 -14.58 4.02 5.99
C ARG A 122 -13.74 3.54 7.16
N HIS A 123 -12.52 4.05 7.29
CA HIS A 123 -11.55 3.65 8.29
C HIS A 123 -11.02 4.88 9.05
N PRO A 124 -11.80 5.37 10.05
CA PRO A 124 -11.42 6.49 10.90
C PRO A 124 -10.03 6.41 11.54
N PRO A 125 -9.48 5.23 11.91
CA PRO A 125 -8.12 5.13 12.48
C PRO A 125 -7.00 5.63 11.57
N PHE A 126 -7.25 5.77 10.27
CA PHE A 126 -6.31 6.36 9.31
C PHE A 126 -6.56 7.84 9.03
N SER A 127 -7.70 8.37 9.47
CA SER A 127 -7.87 9.82 9.51
C SER A 127 -6.84 10.34 10.49
N ILE A 128 -5.91 11.17 10.01
CA ILE A 128 -4.99 11.90 10.88
C ILE A 128 -5.88 12.72 11.80
N LEU A 129 -6.13 12.21 13.01
CA LEU A 129 -6.62 13.06 14.08
C LEU A 129 -5.54 14.13 14.26
N PRO A 130 -5.88 15.42 14.25
CA PRO A 130 -4.92 16.42 14.67
C PRO A 130 -4.45 15.98 16.05
N ILE A 131 -3.14 15.75 16.20
CA ILE A 131 -2.52 15.66 17.52
C ILE A 131 -3.02 16.90 18.24
N ALA A 132 -3.88 16.69 19.24
CA ALA A 132 -4.47 17.76 19.99
C ALA A 132 -3.34 18.68 20.46
N SER A 133 -3.48 19.96 20.16
CA SER A 133 -2.63 21.02 20.68
C SER A 133 -2.42 20.78 22.18
N PRO A 134 -1.19 20.94 22.72
CA PRO A 134 -1.02 20.94 24.16
C PRO A 134 -1.89 22.06 24.78
N PRO A 135 -2.54 21.83 25.92
CA PRO A 135 -3.36 22.84 26.58
C PRO A 135 -2.49 24.05 27.01
N PRO A 136 -3.11 25.24 27.20
CA PRO A 136 -2.43 26.52 27.33
C PRO A 136 -1.50 26.63 28.55
#